data_AF-A0A1G7F0F0-F1
#
_entry.id   AF-A0A1G7F0F0-F1
#
_cell.length_a   1.000
_cell.length_b   1.000
_cell.length_c   1.000
_cell.angle_alpha   90.00
_cell.angle_beta   90.00
_cell.angle_gamma   90.00
#
_symmetry.space_group_name_H-M   'P 1'
#
loop_
_entity.id
_entity.type
_entity.pdbx_description
1 polymer ?
#
loop_
_entity_poly.entity_id
_entity_poly.type
_entity_poly.pdbx_seq_one_letter_code
_entity_poly.pdbx_strand_id
1 'polypeptide(L)'
;MRFLLIAVLFVFAFAVPSGAEALDIQLKFSKRLEKDMKKINEKELQREAMFRKYRIELEPGKKAKNLMIDKYQDTIWANEYLLPDLNTYSVPNLMRTMAWAAFHQIAEPGFNGTLVIEVDSFFIPEFPLARYRSHGPRMNGKFTLLDGAGNVMAEAEVAARVVKRYTVSTSYQGPEFAYAETAVDGRMGPIVAAFVEKGLEDLLPGADAPGPILVQMKTH
;
A
#
# COMPACT_ATOMS: atom_id res chain seq x y z
N MET A 1 36.95 -47.43 -47.16
CA MET A 1 35.63 -46.80 -46.95
C MET A 1 35.16 -47.07 -45.53
N ARG A 2 35.27 -46.09 -44.64
CA ARG A 2 34.57 -46.04 -43.34
C ARG A 2 34.24 -44.57 -43.10
N PHE A 3 32.96 -44.23 -43.27
CA PHE A 3 32.39 -42.97 -42.83
C PHE A 3 32.20 -43.03 -41.31
N LEU A 4 32.61 -42.01 -40.59
CA LEU A 4 32.08 -41.74 -39.25
C LEU A 4 31.71 -40.26 -39.15
N LEU A 5 30.44 -40.04 -38.85
CA LEU A 5 29.75 -38.76 -38.77
C LEU A 5 30.37 -37.83 -37.71
N ILE A 6 30.57 -36.57 -38.08
CA ILE A 6 30.76 -35.46 -37.14
C ILE A 6 29.37 -35.04 -36.66
N ALA A 7 29.07 -35.30 -35.39
CA ALA A 7 27.89 -34.75 -34.73
C ALA A 7 28.16 -33.27 -34.38
N VAL A 8 27.54 -32.36 -35.13
CA VAL A 8 27.51 -30.93 -34.77
C VAL A 8 26.47 -30.77 -33.67
N LEU A 9 26.92 -30.58 -32.42
CA LEU A 9 26.07 -30.13 -31.34
C LEU A 9 25.75 -28.64 -31.55
N PHE A 10 24.55 -28.35 -32.06
CA PHE A 10 23.96 -27.01 -31.99
C PHE A 10 23.57 -26.76 -30.54
N VAL A 11 24.38 -26.00 -29.81
CA VAL A 11 23.94 -25.36 -28.56
C VAL A 11 23.05 -24.20 -28.98
N PHE A 12 21.74 -24.45 -29.05
CA PHE A 12 20.76 -23.38 -29.00
C PHE A 12 20.86 -22.76 -27.61
N ALA A 13 21.61 -21.66 -27.50
CA ALA A 13 21.43 -20.73 -26.40
C ALA A 13 19.98 -20.25 -26.50
N PHE A 14 19.11 -20.79 -25.65
CA PHE A 14 17.84 -20.14 -25.35
C PHE A 14 18.21 -18.81 -24.69
N ALA A 15 18.33 -17.76 -25.49
CA ALA A 15 18.12 -16.41 -25.01
C ALA A 15 16.68 -16.39 -24.50
N VAL A 16 16.52 -16.52 -23.17
CA VAL A 16 15.26 -16.22 -22.52
C VAL A 16 15.02 -14.73 -22.80
N PRO A 17 13.99 -14.35 -23.58
CA PRO A 17 13.66 -12.95 -23.69
C PRO A 17 13.30 -12.47 -22.28
N SER A 18 14.03 -11.49 -21.76
CA SER A 18 13.72 -10.78 -20.52
C SER A 18 12.47 -9.92 -20.74
N GLY A 19 11.31 -10.57 -20.88
CA GLY A 19 10.03 -9.93 -21.10
C GLY A 19 9.27 -9.80 -19.79
N ALA A 20 9.35 -8.61 -19.19
CA ALA A 20 8.43 -7.96 -18.23
C ALA A 20 9.28 -7.05 -17.34
N GLU A 21 9.69 -5.90 -17.86
CA GLU A 21 10.32 -4.88 -17.04
C GLU A 21 9.23 -4.21 -16.19
N ALA A 22 9.34 -4.40 -14.87
CA ALA A 22 8.32 -4.05 -13.88
C ALA A 22 8.58 -2.65 -13.30
N LEU A 23 7.51 -1.91 -12.99
CA LEU A 23 7.56 -0.68 -12.18
C LEU A 23 8.37 -0.91 -10.90
N ASP A 24 9.52 -0.24 -10.76
CA ASP A 24 10.26 -0.16 -9.50
C ASP A 24 9.64 0.90 -8.59
N ILE A 25 9.56 0.62 -7.29
CA ILE A 25 9.01 1.56 -6.30
C ILE A 25 10.03 1.81 -5.21
N GLN A 26 10.55 3.03 -5.23
CA GLN A 26 11.55 3.52 -4.30
C GLN A 26 10.89 4.39 -3.24
N LEU A 27 11.13 4.08 -1.98
CA LEU A 27 10.59 4.84 -0.86
C LEU A 27 11.71 5.59 -0.16
N LYS A 28 11.52 6.89 0.07
CA LYS A 28 12.36 7.71 0.92
C LYS A 28 11.53 8.26 2.06
N PHE A 29 12.11 8.30 3.24
CA PHE A 29 11.47 8.88 4.41
C PHE A 29 12.32 10.03 4.92
N SER A 30 11.69 11.06 5.47
CA SER A 30 12.46 12.10 6.16
C SER A 30 13.31 11.48 7.28
N LYS A 31 14.49 12.05 7.56
CA LYS A 31 15.40 11.57 8.62
C LYS A 31 14.70 11.35 9.97
N ARG A 32 13.66 12.15 10.25
CA ARG A 32 12.83 12.02 11.44
C ARG A 32 11.99 10.73 11.41
N LEU A 33 11.33 10.44 10.30
CA LEU A 33 10.56 9.21 10.12
C LEU A 33 11.47 7.99 10.13
N GLU A 34 12.62 8.03 9.44
CA GLU A 34 13.59 6.92 9.43
C GLU A 34 14.03 6.55 10.85
N LYS A 35 14.34 7.55 11.69
CA LYS A 35 14.74 7.35 13.08
C LYS A 35 13.69 6.61 13.91
N ASP A 36 12.42 6.88 13.68
CA ASP A 36 11.31 6.31 14.44
C ASP A 36 10.66 5.11 13.74
N MET A 37 11.08 4.76 12.51
CA MET A 37 10.44 3.76 11.65
C MET A 37 10.35 2.38 12.28
N LYS A 38 11.39 1.96 13.02
CA LYS A 38 11.34 0.70 13.78
C LYS A 38 10.16 0.66 14.76
N LYS A 39 9.98 1.73 15.55
CA LYS A 39 8.89 1.82 16.53
C LYS A 39 7.53 1.96 15.85
N ILE A 40 7.47 2.70 14.75
CA ILE A 40 6.27 2.82 13.92
C ILE A 40 5.82 1.43 13.43
N ASN A 41 6.75 0.66 12.83
CA ASN A 41 6.48 -0.68 12.33
C ASN A 41 6.05 -1.64 13.45
N GLU A 42 6.72 -1.62 14.61
CA GLU A 42 6.31 -2.44 15.75
C GLU A 42 4.87 -2.15 16.20
N LYS A 43 4.47 -0.87 16.22
CA LYS A 43 3.11 -0.47 16.62
C LYS A 43 2.06 -0.79 15.59
N GLU A 44 2.35 -0.57 14.31
CA GLU A 44 1.45 -0.91 13.22
C GLU A 44 1.29 -2.43 13.07
N LEU A 45 2.35 -3.21 13.23
CA LEU A 45 2.29 -4.67 13.22
C LEU A 45 1.40 -5.20 14.34
N GLN A 46 1.52 -4.64 15.55
CA GLN A 46 0.64 -4.99 16.68
C GLN A 46 -0.83 -4.70 16.37
N ARG A 47 -1.13 -3.52 15.80
CA ARG A 47 -2.50 -3.15 15.42
C ARG A 47 -3.05 -4.04 14.30
N GLU A 48 -2.25 -4.31 13.27
CA GLU A 48 -2.59 -5.22 12.17
C GLU A 48 -2.92 -6.62 12.69
N ALA A 49 -2.08 -7.18 13.55
CA ALA A 49 -2.31 -8.50 14.14
C ALA A 49 -3.64 -8.57 14.91
N MET A 50 -3.96 -7.52 15.67
CA MET A 50 -5.22 -7.44 16.41
C MET A 50 -6.42 -7.28 15.48
N PHE A 51 -6.30 -6.48 14.42
CA PHE A 51 -7.34 -6.35 13.41
C PHE A 51 -7.62 -7.68 12.71
N ARG A 52 -6.59 -8.40 12.28
CA ARG A 52 -6.77 -9.72 11.63
C ARG A 52 -7.45 -10.73 12.54
N LYS A 53 -7.15 -10.68 13.83
CA LYS A 53 -7.69 -11.62 14.82
C LYS A 53 -9.12 -11.30 15.24
N TYR A 54 -9.49 -10.02 15.33
CA TYR A 54 -10.73 -9.60 15.99
C TYR A 54 -11.67 -8.74 15.12
N ARG A 55 -11.21 -8.28 13.96
CA ARG A 55 -11.90 -7.31 13.09
C ARG A 55 -12.26 -5.99 13.81
N ILE A 56 -11.47 -5.59 14.81
CA ILE A 56 -11.68 -4.36 15.56
C ILE A 56 -10.35 -3.66 15.80
N GLU A 57 -10.40 -2.33 15.85
CA GLU A 57 -9.35 -1.53 16.44
C GLU A 57 -9.55 -1.54 17.97
N LEU A 58 -8.60 -2.09 18.70
CA LEU A 58 -8.63 -1.99 20.15
C LEU A 58 -7.93 -0.71 20.59
N GLU A 59 -8.66 0.14 21.31
CA GLU A 59 -8.01 1.15 22.14
C GLU A 59 -7.10 0.45 23.18
N PRO A 60 -5.93 1.05 23.50
CA PRO A 60 -5.08 0.55 24.57
C PRO A 60 -5.87 0.32 25.88
N GLY A 61 -5.88 -0.92 26.37
CA GLY A 61 -6.53 -1.29 27.64
C GLY A 61 -7.98 -1.78 27.52
N LYS A 62 -8.60 -1.79 26.33
CA LYS A 62 -9.94 -2.39 26.15
C LYS A 62 -9.84 -3.86 25.75
N LYS A 63 -10.66 -4.71 26.37
CA LYS A 63 -10.84 -6.11 25.95
C LYS A 63 -11.76 -6.16 24.73
N ALA A 64 -11.44 -7.00 23.76
CA ALA A 64 -12.36 -7.32 22.66
C ALA A 64 -13.65 -7.91 23.27
N LYS A 65 -14.78 -7.19 23.13
CA LYS A 65 -16.06 -7.64 23.70
C LYS A 65 -16.97 -8.33 22.68
N ASN A 66 -16.81 -8.04 21.38
CA ASN A 66 -17.61 -8.62 20.30
C ASN A 66 -16.70 -9.01 19.12
N LEU A 67 -16.76 -10.28 18.70
CA LEU A 67 -16.14 -10.75 17.46
C LEU A 67 -17.08 -10.38 16.31
N MET A 68 -16.67 -9.49 15.42
CA MET A 68 -17.44 -9.17 14.20
C MET A 68 -17.01 -10.01 12.99
N ILE A 69 -16.28 -11.10 13.21
CA ILE A 69 -15.65 -11.91 12.15
C ILE A 69 -16.70 -12.38 11.13
N ASP A 70 -17.76 -13.03 11.59
CA ASP A 70 -18.75 -13.66 10.72
C ASP A 70 -19.49 -12.64 9.84
N LYS A 71 -19.72 -11.43 10.34
CA LYS A 71 -20.45 -10.38 9.61
C LYS A 71 -19.66 -9.81 8.44
N TYR A 72 -18.33 -9.80 8.53
CA TYR A 72 -17.46 -9.19 7.52
C TYR A 72 -16.45 -10.19 6.92
N GLN A 73 -16.75 -11.49 7.01
CA GLN A 73 -15.85 -12.55 6.57
C GLN A 73 -15.52 -12.48 5.07
N ASP A 74 -16.47 -12.01 4.26
CA ASP A 74 -16.36 -11.93 2.80
C ASP A 74 -15.81 -10.57 2.30
N THR A 75 -15.43 -9.68 3.22
CA THR A 75 -14.77 -8.41 2.86
C THR A 75 -13.30 -8.65 2.59
N ILE A 76 -12.82 -8.19 1.44
CA ILE A 76 -11.40 -8.18 1.09
C ILE A 76 -10.75 -6.95 1.75
N TRP A 77 -10.18 -7.13 2.93
CA TRP A 77 -9.48 -6.06 3.64
C TRP A 77 -8.16 -5.72 2.97
N ALA A 78 -7.91 -4.43 2.73
CA ALA A 78 -6.78 -3.97 1.92
C ALA A 78 -5.43 -4.51 2.41
N ASN A 79 -5.13 -4.43 3.70
CA ASN A 79 -3.84 -4.89 4.23
C ASN A 79 -3.66 -6.42 4.15
N GLU A 80 -4.74 -7.20 4.26
CA GLU A 80 -4.69 -8.66 4.13
C GLU A 80 -4.52 -9.09 2.68
N TYR A 81 -5.18 -8.38 1.77
CA TYR A 81 -5.02 -8.59 0.33
C TYR A 81 -3.62 -8.22 -0.15
N LEU A 82 -3.13 -7.03 0.22
CA LEU A 82 -1.83 -6.52 -0.21
C LEU A 82 -0.66 -7.24 0.48
N LEU A 83 -0.79 -7.60 1.75
CA LEU A 83 0.27 -8.24 2.54
C LEU A 83 -0.29 -9.46 3.29
N PRO A 84 -0.50 -10.61 2.61
CA PRO A 84 -1.10 -11.79 3.23
C PRO A 84 -0.28 -12.34 4.40
N ASP A 85 1.04 -12.34 4.29
CA ASP A 85 1.92 -12.76 5.39
C ASP A 85 2.22 -11.59 6.34
N LEU A 86 1.71 -11.70 7.56
CA LEU A 86 1.91 -10.72 8.63
C LEU A 86 3.40 -10.49 8.97
N ASN A 87 4.28 -11.47 8.77
CA ASN A 87 5.71 -11.31 9.04
C ASN A 87 6.40 -10.33 8.08
N THR A 88 5.79 -10.09 6.92
CA THR A 88 6.27 -9.11 5.95
C THR A 88 5.72 -7.71 6.18
N TYR A 89 4.80 -7.56 7.15
CA TYR A 89 4.10 -6.30 7.38
C TYR A 89 5.01 -5.23 7.97
N SER A 90 5.12 -4.12 7.24
CA SER A 90 5.79 -2.89 7.66
C SER A 90 5.18 -1.71 6.90
N VAL A 91 5.29 -0.50 7.43
CA VAL A 91 4.79 0.71 6.73
C VAL A 91 5.42 0.87 5.34
N PRO A 92 6.75 0.67 5.15
CA PRO A 92 7.34 0.72 3.81
C PRO A 92 6.77 -0.35 2.87
N ASN A 93 6.58 -1.59 3.33
CA ASN A 93 6.00 -2.64 2.47
C ASN A 93 4.54 -2.36 2.14
N LEU A 94 3.76 -1.86 3.10
CA LEU A 94 2.37 -1.47 2.86
C LEU A 94 2.28 -0.39 1.79
N MET A 95 3.07 0.67 1.91
CA MET A 95 3.11 1.76 0.94
C MET A 95 3.58 1.29 -0.44
N ARG A 96 4.62 0.45 -0.48
CA ARG A 96 5.13 -0.11 -1.74
C ARG A 96 4.08 -0.95 -2.45
N THR A 97 3.49 -1.93 -1.77
CA THR A 97 2.53 -2.83 -2.41
C THR A 97 1.25 -2.10 -2.80
N MET A 98 0.82 -1.12 -2.01
CA MET A 98 -0.34 -0.30 -2.32
C MET A 98 -0.11 0.61 -3.52
N ALA A 99 1.03 1.30 -3.59
CA ALA A 99 1.40 2.11 -4.74
C ALA A 99 1.53 1.25 -6.01
N TRP A 100 2.11 0.06 -5.90
CA TRP A 100 2.18 -0.88 -7.00
C TRP A 100 0.78 -1.28 -7.49
N ALA A 101 -0.09 -1.70 -6.56
CA ALA A 101 -1.44 -2.13 -6.89
C ALA A 101 -2.28 -1.00 -7.50
N ALA A 102 -2.18 0.21 -6.94
CA ALA A 102 -2.89 1.38 -7.46
C ALA A 102 -2.39 1.79 -8.85
N PHE A 103 -1.07 1.82 -9.05
CA PHE A 103 -0.47 2.16 -10.33
C PHE A 103 -0.87 1.16 -11.42
N HIS A 104 -0.88 -0.14 -11.12
CA HIS A 104 -1.27 -1.17 -12.10
C HIS A 104 -2.74 -1.12 -12.51
N GLN A 105 -3.61 -0.48 -11.71
CA GLN A 105 -5.02 -0.28 -12.08
C GLN A 105 -5.22 0.88 -13.07
N ILE A 106 -4.29 1.85 -13.10
CA ILE A 106 -4.45 3.08 -13.88
C ILE A 106 -3.44 3.23 -15.03
N ALA A 107 -2.31 2.55 -14.96
CA ALA A 107 -1.24 2.68 -15.95
C ALA A 107 -1.44 1.72 -17.14
N GLU A 108 -0.84 2.08 -18.28
CA GLU A 108 -0.81 1.21 -19.44
C GLU A 108 -0.05 -0.09 -19.16
N PRO A 109 -0.55 -1.26 -19.63
CA PRO A 109 0.16 -2.52 -19.49
C PRO A 109 1.58 -2.42 -20.08
N GLY A 110 2.58 -2.82 -19.29
CA GLY A 110 3.98 -2.85 -19.72
C GLY A 110 4.75 -1.55 -19.51
N PHE A 111 4.23 -0.60 -18.72
CA PHE A 111 5.03 0.54 -18.26
C PHE A 111 6.30 0.06 -17.55
N ASN A 112 7.46 0.52 -18.04
CA ASN A 112 8.75 0.35 -17.39
C ASN A 112 9.27 1.71 -16.91
N GLY A 113 9.54 1.80 -15.62
CA GLY A 113 10.02 3.02 -14.98
C GLY A 113 10.14 2.86 -13.48
N THR A 114 10.39 3.98 -12.80
CA THR A 114 10.51 4.02 -11.34
C THR A 114 9.56 5.05 -10.76
N LEU A 115 8.76 4.64 -9.78
CA LEU A 115 8.00 5.55 -8.92
C LEU A 115 8.78 5.81 -7.63
N VAL A 116 9.28 7.02 -7.47
CA VAL A 116 9.92 7.47 -6.22
C VAL A 116 8.86 8.16 -5.37
N ILE A 117 8.66 7.65 -4.15
CA ILE A 117 7.73 8.22 -3.17
C ILE A 117 8.55 8.70 -1.97
N GLU A 118 8.55 10.00 -1.75
CA GLU A 118 9.20 10.64 -0.61
C GLU A 118 8.13 11.01 0.42
N VAL A 119 8.33 10.60 1.68
CA VAL A 119 7.39 10.88 2.77
C VAL A 119 8.06 11.79 3.78
N ASP A 120 7.53 13.00 3.90
CA ASP A 120 8.07 14.00 4.82
C ASP A 120 7.53 13.82 6.23
N SER A 121 6.21 13.63 6.32
CA SER A 121 5.50 13.56 7.58
C SER A 121 4.19 12.82 7.46
N PHE A 122 3.77 12.18 8.55
CA PHE A 122 2.42 11.69 8.73
C PHE A 122 1.92 12.03 10.13
N PHE A 123 0.61 12.12 10.27
CA PHE A 123 -0.05 12.28 11.55
C PHE A 123 -1.38 11.54 11.57
N ILE A 124 -1.70 10.87 12.67
CA ILE A 124 -2.91 10.06 12.89
C ILE A 124 -3.40 10.31 14.32
N PRO A 125 -4.70 10.62 14.56
CA PRO A 125 -5.19 11.06 15.87
C PRO A 125 -4.80 10.18 17.05
N GLU A 126 -5.01 8.87 16.93
CA GLU A 126 -4.77 7.90 17.99
C GLU A 126 -3.45 7.17 17.83
N PHE A 127 -2.49 7.77 17.11
CA PHE A 127 -1.22 7.10 16.90
C PHE A 127 -0.49 6.84 18.23
N PRO A 128 0.08 5.64 18.47
CA PRO A 128 0.67 5.31 19.77
C PRO A 128 1.84 6.21 20.17
N LEU A 129 2.55 6.81 19.20
CA LEU A 129 3.63 7.75 19.46
C LEU A 129 3.10 9.19 19.40
N ALA A 130 3.13 9.89 20.54
CA ALA A 130 2.51 11.21 20.73
C ALA A 130 2.89 12.26 19.66
N ARG A 131 4.11 12.20 19.13
CA ARG A 131 4.60 13.14 18.10
C ARG A 131 3.93 13.02 16.73
N TYR A 132 3.29 11.88 16.45
CA TYR A 132 2.55 11.66 15.21
C TYR A 132 1.05 11.78 15.44
N ARG A 133 0.61 12.32 16.58
CA ARG A 133 -0.81 12.62 16.82
C ARG A 133 -1.21 13.95 16.20
N SER A 134 -2.46 14.05 15.79
CA SER A 134 -3.08 15.25 15.21
C SER A 134 -4.59 15.24 15.42
N HIS A 135 -5.28 16.31 15.04
CA HIS A 135 -6.76 16.35 15.05
C HIS A 135 -7.41 15.50 13.95
N GLY A 136 -6.64 15.10 12.93
CA GLY A 136 -7.13 14.29 11.82
C GLY A 136 -5.98 13.67 11.04
N PRO A 137 -6.22 12.56 10.32
CA PRO A 137 -5.20 11.86 9.57
C PRO A 137 -4.70 12.72 8.40
N ARG A 138 -3.38 12.83 8.26
CA ARG A 138 -2.73 13.56 7.17
C ARG A 138 -1.34 12.98 6.87
N MET A 139 -0.93 13.06 5.61
CA MET A 139 0.40 12.66 5.16
C MET A 139 0.87 13.61 4.07
N ASN A 140 2.14 14.03 4.14
CA ASN A 140 2.75 14.93 3.17
C ASN A 140 4.03 14.31 2.61
N GLY A 141 4.33 14.65 1.37
CA GLY A 141 5.54 14.21 0.68
C GLY A 141 5.51 14.52 -0.81
N LYS A 142 6.30 13.80 -1.59
CA LYS A 142 6.48 14.02 -3.03
C LYS A 142 6.45 12.70 -3.80
N PHE A 143 5.88 12.73 -4.99
CA PHE A 143 5.94 11.64 -5.96
C PHE A 143 6.75 12.10 -7.17
N THR A 144 7.64 11.24 -7.66
CA THR A 144 8.41 11.46 -8.89
C THR A 144 8.32 10.19 -9.73
N LEU A 145 7.84 10.31 -10.97
CA LEU A 145 7.82 9.22 -11.95
C LEU A 145 9.02 9.37 -12.90
N LEU A 146 9.81 8.31 -13.00
CA LEU A 146 10.94 8.21 -13.91
C LEU A 146 10.63 7.21 -15.03
N ASP A 147 11.06 7.50 -16.25
CA ASP A 147 11.04 6.53 -17.35
C ASP A 147 12.11 5.43 -17.16
N GLY A 148 12.10 4.41 -18.02
CA GLY A 148 13.10 3.33 -18.00
C GLY A 148 14.56 3.78 -18.23
N ALA A 149 14.79 5.01 -18.70
CA ALA A 149 16.11 5.61 -18.84
C ALA A 149 16.51 6.46 -17.62
N GLY A 150 15.62 6.59 -16.62
CA GLY A 150 15.83 7.38 -15.41
C GLY A 150 15.52 8.88 -15.56
N ASN A 151 14.91 9.31 -16.66
CA ASN A 151 14.49 10.70 -16.83
C ASN A 151 13.17 10.95 -16.10
N VAL A 152 13.03 12.13 -15.50
CA VAL A 152 11.79 12.57 -14.85
C VAL A 152 10.70 12.79 -15.89
N MET A 153 9.61 12.01 -15.80
CA MET A 153 8.41 12.18 -16.61
C MET A 153 7.42 13.14 -15.94
N ALA A 154 7.25 13.02 -14.62
CA ALA A 154 6.31 13.82 -13.84
C ALA A 154 6.77 13.91 -12.38
N GLU A 155 6.37 14.99 -11.70
CA GLU A 155 6.54 15.16 -10.26
C GLU A 155 5.32 15.85 -9.65
N ALA A 156 4.99 15.49 -8.42
CA ALA A 156 3.89 16.10 -7.67
C ALA A 156 4.24 16.24 -6.18
N GLU A 157 4.02 17.43 -5.63
CA GLU A 157 4.01 17.68 -4.18
C GLU A 157 2.63 17.32 -3.63
N VAL A 158 2.58 16.46 -2.62
CA VAL A 158 1.35 15.81 -2.17
C VAL A 158 1.08 16.12 -0.71
N ALA A 159 -0.11 16.64 -0.44
CA ALA A 159 -0.67 16.79 0.90
C ALA A 159 -2.01 16.07 0.97
N ALA A 160 -2.02 14.88 1.56
CA ALA A 160 -3.19 14.01 1.62
C ALA A 160 -3.88 14.03 2.97
N ARG A 161 -5.20 13.85 2.94
CA ARG A 161 -6.09 13.62 4.07
C ARG A 161 -7.04 12.48 3.69
N VAL A 162 -7.51 11.72 4.67
CA VAL A 162 -8.53 10.70 4.40
C VAL A 162 -9.86 11.38 4.11
N VAL A 163 -10.32 11.31 2.86
CA VAL A 163 -11.69 11.66 2.49
C VAL A 163 -12.56 10.43 2.73
N LYS A 164 -13.57 10.56 3.59
CA LYS A 164 -14.39 9.43 4.02
C LYS A 164 -15.37 9.03 2.90
N ARG A 165 -15.00 8.03 2.11
CA ARG A 165 -15.91 7.29 1.21
C ARG A 165 -16.39 6.04 1.90
N TYR A 166 -17.69 5.80 1.89
CA TYR A 166 -18.30 4.68 2.63
C TYR A 166 -18.89 3.64 1.70
N THR A 167 -18.82 2.38 2.13
CA THR A 167 -19.65 1.31 1.59
C THR A 167 -20.56 0.74 2.67
N VAL A 168 -21.77 0.39 2.26
CA VAL A 168 -22.72 -0.35 3.11
C VAL A 168 -22.55 -1.88 2.97
N SER A 169 -21.72 -2.33 2.02
CA SER A 169 -21.45 -3.74 1.80
C SER A 169 -20.60 -4.29 2.94
N THR A 170 -21.07 -5.37 3.56
CA THR A 170 -20.30 -6.14 4.55
C THR A 170 -19.45 -7.23 3.91
N SER A 171 -19.46 -7.32 2.58
CA SER A 171 -18.72 -8.29 1.76
C SER A 171 -18.08 -7.56 0.57
N TYR A 172 -17.41 -6.45 0.85
CA TYR A 172 -16.90 -5.57 -0.20
C TYR A 172 -15.70 -6.22 -0.92
N GLN A 173 -15.75 -6.22 -2.26
CA GLN A 173 -14.76 -6.81 -3.17
C GLN A 173 -14.43 -5.86 -4.35
N GLY A 174 -14.72 -4.57 -4.19
CA GLY A 174 -14.47 -3.58 -5.23
C GLY A 174 -12.99 -3.22 -5.38
N PRO A 175 -12.66 -2.33 -6.33
CA PRO A 175 -11.28 -1.97 -6.67
C PRO A 175 -10.59 -1.11 -5.59
N GLU A 176 -11.35 -0.41 -4.76
CA GLU A 176 -10.82 0.46 -3.71
C GLU A 176 -10.27 -0.32 -2.50
N PHE A 177 -9.40 0.32 -1.73
CA PHE A 177 -8.76 -0.28 -0.56
C PHE A 177 -9.71 -0.25 0.64
N ALA A 178 -10.33 -1.39 0.94
CA ALA A 178 -11.28 -1.50 2.04
C ALA A 178 -10.61 -1.45 3.43
N TYR A 179 -11.12 -0.55 4.27
CA TYR A 179 -10.73 -0.38 5.67
C TYR A 179 -11.95 -0.31 6.58
N ALA A 180 -11.82 -0.80 7.80
CA ALA A 180 -12.83 -0.53 8.82
C ALA A 180 -12.89 0.97 9.09
N GLU A 181 -14.10 1.53 9.26
CA GLU A 181 -14.25 2.95 9.60
C GLU A 181 -13.42 3.35 10.83
N THR A 182 -13.35 2.47 11.83
CA THR A 182 -12.59 2.68 13.07
C THR A 182 -11.07 2.73 12.85
N ALA A 183 -10.56 2.25 11.71
CA ALA A 183 -9.13 2.26 11.41
C ALA A 183 -8.61 3.66 11.02
N VAL A 184 -9.49 4.56 10.58
CA VAL A 184 -9.12 5.89 10.06
C VAL A 184 -8.30 6.71 11.07
N ASP A 185 -8.67 6.61 12.34
CA ASP A 185 -8.06 7.42 13.40
C ASP A 185 -6.90 6.71 14.10
N GLY A 186 -6.66 5.43 13.79
CA GLY A 186 -5.72 4.59 14.54
C GLY A 186 -4.62 3.91 13.74
N ARG A 187 -4.80 3.67 12.44
CA ARG A 187 -3.88 2.89 11.60
C ARG A 187 -3.34 3.65 10.41
N MET A 188 -2.17 3.23 9.93
CA MET A 188 -1.53 3.83 8.76
C MET A 188 -2.25 3.53 7.45
N GLY A 189 -2.88 2.36 7.32
CA GLY A 189 -3.51 1.91 6.06
C GLY A 189 -4.37 2.96 5.36
N PRO A 190 -5.43 3.50 6.02
CA PRO A 190 -6.32 4.47 5.39
C PRO A 190 -5.61 5.74 4.89
N ILE A 191 -4.65 6.28 5.67
CA ILE A 191 -3.94 7.50 5.26
C ILE A 191 -2.87 7.22 4.19
N VAL A 192 -2.26 6.03 4.20
CA VAL A 192 -1.36 5.60 3.12
C VAL A 192 -2.14 5.47 1.81
N ALA A 193 -3.35 4.89 1.85
CA ALA A 193 -4.21 4.78 0.67
C ALA A 193 -4.59 6.15 0.11
N ALA A 194 -5.00 7.08 0.97
CA ALA A 194 -5.31 8.45 0.53
C ALA A 194 -4.07 9.18 -0.03
N PHE A 195 -2.89 8.91 0.52
CA PHE A 195 -1.63 9.50 0.04
C PHE A 195 -1.20 8.95 -1.32
N VAL A 196 -1.33 7.64 -1.52
CA VAL A 196 -1.06 6.98 -2.81
C VAL A 196 -2.06 7.43 -3.87
N GLU A 197 -3.36 7.39 -3.58
CA GLU A 197 -4.41 7.88 -4.49
C GLU A 197 -4.11 9.30 -4.94
N LYS A 198 -4.01 10.23 -4.00
CA LYS A 198 -3.78 11.64 -4.32
C LYS A 198 -2.45 11.84 -5.06
N GLY A 199 -1.40 11.12 -4.67
CA GLY A 199 -0.12 11.22 -5.33
C GLY A 199 -0.15 10.74 -6.77
N LEU A 200 -0.88 9.67 -7.08
CA LEU A 200 -1.03 9.17 -8.44
C LEU A 200 -1.95 10.07 -9.28
N GLU A 201 -3.04 10.59 -8.72
CA GLU A 201 -3.94 11.53 -9.39
C GLU A 201 -3.25 12.86 -9.73
N ASP A 202 -2.42 13.39 -8.80
CA ASP A 202 -1.67 14.62 -9.01
C ASP A 202 -0.52 14.41 -10.03
N LEU A 203 0.04 13.19 -10.10
CA LEU A 203 1.15 12.83 -10.99
C LEU A 203 0.70 12.49 -12.42
N LEU A 204 -0.49 11.88 -12.57
CA LEU A 204 -1.07 11.42 -13.83
C LEU A 204 -2.44 12.10 -14.05
N PRO A 205 -2.50 13.25 -14.72
CA PRO A 205 -3.74 13.99 -14.89
C PRO A 205 -4.86 13.15 -15.53
N GLY A 206 -6.00 13.07 -14.84
CA GLY A 206 -7.18 12.32 -15.29
C GLY A 206 -7.17 10.83 -14.90
N ALA A 207 -6.15 10.35 -14.20
CA ALA A 207 -6.21 9.03 -13.58
C ALA A 207 -7.23 8.99 -12.45
N ASP A 208 -7.89 7.84 -12.28
CA ASP A 208 -8.82 7.53 -11.19
C ASP A 208 -8.18 6.44 -10.32
N ALA A 209 -7.24 6.86 -9.46
CA ALA A 209 -6.45 5.92 -8.66
C ALA A 209 -7.30 5.36 -7.51
N PRO A 210 -7.22 4.05 -7.19
CA PRO A 210 -7.97 3.49 -6.09
C PRO A 210 -7.47 4.07 -4.76
N GLY A 211 -8.40 4.66 -3.99
CA GLY A 211 -8.13 5.15 -2.65
C GLY A 211 -8.78 4.32 -1.55
N PRO A 212 -8.88 4.85 -0.31
CA PRO A 212 -9.56 4.17 0.77
C PRO A 212 -11.08 4.15 0.55
N ILE A 213 -11.70 3.03 0.91
CA ILE A 213 -13.15 2.92 1.13
C ILE A 213 -13.42 2.34 2.52
N LEU A 214 -14.36 2.97 3.23
CA LEU A 214 -14.66 2.68 4.62
C LEU A 214 -15.87 1.76 4.74
N VAL A 215 -15.64 0.59 5.30
CA VAL A 215 -16.70 -0.35 5.68
C VAL A 215 -17.25 0.09 7.03
N GLN A 216 -18.53 0.49 7.05
CA GLN A 216 -19.20 0.92 8.26
C GLN A 216 -19.35 -0.25 9.23
N MET A 217 -18.65 -0.18 10.35
CA MET A 217 -18.74 -1.18 11.40
C MET A 217 -19.81 -0.76 12.41
N LYS A 218 -21.04 -1.26 12.26
CA LYS A 218 -22.09 -1.02 13.27
C LYS A 218 -21.71 -1.67 14.60
N THR A 219 -21.26 -0.87 15.57
CA THR A 219 -21.21 -1.27 16.98
C THR A 219 -22.62 -1.24 17.54
N HIS A 220 -23.18 -2.43 17.77
CA HIS A 220 -24.37 -2.61 18.61
C HIS A 220 -23.97 -2.58 20.08
#